data_AF-A0A4S2HAC3-F1
#
_entry.id   AF-A0A4S2HAC3-F1
#
_cell.length_a   1.000
_cell.length_b   1.000
_cell.length_c   1.000
_cell.angle_alpha   90.00
_cell.angle_beta   90.00
_cell.angle_gamma   90.00
#
_symmetry.space_group_name_H-M   'P 1'
#
loop_
_entity.id
_entity.type
_entity.pdbx_description
1 polymer ?
#
loop_
_entity_poly.entity_id
_entity_poly.type
_entity_poly.pdbx_seq_one_letter_code
_entity_poly.pdbx_strand_id
1 'polypeptide(L)' 'MADQPHRITFLAKTFSAAALEFHRGRMAEKGYRTDGRIESTVFNMIDEDGKIDTAFDGAPLFAVTFVKRED' A
#
# COMPACT_ATOMS: atom_id res chain seq x y z
N MET A 1 8.01 16.45 -17.15
CA MET A 1 7.95 15.52 -16.01
C MET A 1 6.63 14.78 -16.13
N ALA A 2 6.63 13.45 -16.28
CA ALA A 2 5.37 12.71 -16.35
C ALA A 2 4.63 12.88 -15.02
N ASP A 3 3.40 13.37 -15.06
CA ASP A 3 2.52 13.41 -13.90
C ASP A 3 2.34 11.96 -13.43
N GLN A 4 2.96 11.60 -12.32
CA GLN A 4 2.81 10.23 -11.83
C GLN A 4 1.42 10.10 -11.22
N PRO A 5 0.65 9.06 -11.58
CA PRO A 5 -0.71 8.92 -11.07
C PRO A 5 -0.67 8.82 -9.55
N HIS A 6 -1.54 9.57 -8.88
CA HIS A 6 -1.59 9.63 -7.43
C HIS A 6 -1.78 8.24 -6.81
N ARG A 7 -0.94 7.88 -5.81
CA ARG A 7 -0.91 6.55 -5.18
C ARG A 7 -1.14 6.62 -3.68
N ILE A 8 -1.90 5.66 -3.16
CA ILE A 8 -2.13 5.47 -1.71
C ILE A 8 -1.86 4.00 -1.39
N THR A 9 -1.01 3.73 -0.41
CA THR A 9 -0.76 2.37 0.09
C THR A 9 -1.27 2.25 1.52
N PHE A 10 -2.12 1.25 1.77
CA PHE A 10 -2.55 0.88 3.10
C PHE A 10 -1.65 -0.25 3.63
N LEU A 11 -1.17 -0.10 4.87
CA LEU A 11 -0.46 -1.12 5.61
C LEU A 11 -1.34 -1.65 6.73
N ALA A 12 -1.50 -2.97 6.84
CA ALA A 12 -2.27 -3.58 7.92
C ALA A 12 -1.66 -4.90 8.37
N LYS A 13 -1.84 -5.23 9.65
CA LYS A 13 -1.39 -6.52 10.23
C LYS A 13 -2.19 -7.71 9.68
N THR A 14 -3.46 -7.48 9.33
CA THR A 14 -4.37 -8.50 8.81
C THR A 14 -5.34 -7.86 7.82
N PHE A 15 -5.65 -8.57 6.73
CA PHE A 15 -6.79 -8.26 5.88
C PHE A 15 -7.74 -9.46 5.85
N SER A 16 -8.98 -9.26 6.27
CA SER A 16 -10.06 -10.14 5.85
C SER A 16 -10.45 -9.80 4.41
N ALA A 17 -10.91 -10.80 3.65
CA ALA A 17 -11.39 -10.57 2.28
C ALA A 17 -12.49 -9.49 2.24
N ALA A 18 -13.43 -9.53 3.19
CA ALA A 18 -14.50 -8.53 3.29
C ALA A 18 -14.00 -7.10 3.54
N ALA A 19 -13.01 -6.91 4.42
CA ALA A 19 -12.43 -5.60 4.66
C ALA A 19 -11.73 -5.07 3.40
N LEU A 20 -11.00 -5.93 2.71
CA LEU A 20 -10.34 -5.58 1.46
C LEU A 20 -11.35 -5.16 0.38
N GLU A 21 -12.42 -5.92 0.20
CA GLU A 21 -13.46 -5.60 -0.77
C GLU A 21 -14.18 -4.28 -0.44
N PHE A 22 -14.43 -4.02 0.83
CA PHE A 22 -14.98 -2.75 1.30
C PHE A 22 -14.06 -1.56 0.99
N HIS A 23 -12.75 -1.71 1.24
CA HIS A 23 -11.76 -0.69 0.88
C HIS A 23 -11.67 -0.51 -0.64
N ARG A 24 -11.69 -1.61 -1.42
CA ARG A 24 -11.69 -1.58 -2.88
C ARG A 24 -12.89 -0.82 -3.43
N GLY A 25 -14.10 -1.07 -2.90
CA GLY A 25 -15.32 -0.34 -3.28
C GLY A 25 -15.19 1.15 -3.06
N ARG A 26 -14.87 1.58 -1.83
CA ARG A 26 -14.72 3.01 -1.49
C ARG A 26 -13.62 3.70 -2.28
N MET A 27 -12.52 3.01 -2.55
CA MET A 27 -11.43 3.55 -3.37
C MET A 27 -11.83 3.65 -4.84
N ALA A 28 -12.58 2.68 -5.37
CA ALA A 28 -13.12 2.72 -6.72
C ALA A 28 -14.11 3.87 -6.95
N GLU A 29 -14.99 4.15 -5.98
CA GLU A 29 -15.88 5.33 -6.01
C GLU A 29 -15.09 6.64 -6.06
N LYS A 30 -13.90 6.66 -5.45
CA LYS A 30 -12.95 7.78 -5.52
C LYS A 30 -12.08 7.75 -6.77
N GLY A 31 -12.34 6.89 -7.74
CA GLY A 31 -11.58 6.79 -8.99
C GLY A 31 -10.22 6.12 -8.86
N TYR A 32 -9.98 5.33 -7.81
CA TYR A 32 -8.77 4.54 -7.68
C TYR A 32 -8.98 3.10 -8.16
N ARG A 33 -7.89 2.43 -8.52
CA ARG A 33 -7.85 0.98 -8.75
C ARG A 33 -6.74 0.35 -7.91
N THR A 34 -6.90 -0.90 -7.53
CA THR A 34 -5.82 -1.66 -6.88
C THR A 34 -4.67 -1.86 -7.86
N ASP A 35 -3.44 -1.69 -7.39
CA ASP A 35 -2.20 -1.87 -8.13
C ASP A 35 -1.37 -2.96 -7.46
N GLY A 36 -1.05 -4.01 -8.22
CA GLY A 36 -0.23 -5.12 -7.77
C GLY A 36 -0.95 -6.18 -6.91
N ARG A 37 -0.14 -7.08 -6.34
CA ARG A 37 -0.58 -8.14 -5.43
C ARG A 37 -0.59 -7.65 -4.00
N ILE A 38 -1.48 -8.23 -3.20
CA ILE A 38 -1.56 -7.98 -1.77
C ILE A 38 -0.70 -9.04 -1.09
N GLU A 39 0.50 -8.64 -0.71
CA GLU A 39 1.50 -9.54 -0.15
C GLU A 39 1.86 -9.09 1.27
N SER A 40 2.08 -10.09 2.13
CA SER A 40 2.64 -9.89 3.45
C SER A 40 4.15 -9.79 3.33
N THR A 41 4.74 -8.70 3.81
CA THR A 41 6.19 -8.52 3.80
C THR A 41 6.67 -7.77 5.05
N VAL A 42 7.96 -7.92 5.36
CA VAL A 42 8.64 -7.11 6.37
C VAL A 42 9.23 -5.90 5.66
N PHE A 43 8.97 -4.72 6.22
CA PHE A 43 9.46 -3.47 5.65
C PHE A 43 10.76 -3.07 6.34
N ASN A 44 11.64 -2.43 5.58
CA ASN A 44 12.86 -1.83 6.11
C ASN A 44 12.82 -0.32 5.88
N MET A 45 13.41 0.43 6.79
CA MET A 45 13.64 1.87 6.66
C MET A 45 15.12 2.09 6.36
N ILE A 46 15.39 3.01 5.44
CA ILE A 46 16.74 3.47 5.13
C ILE A 46 16.84 4.90 5.65
N ASP A 47 17.80 5.13 6.55
CA ASP A 47 18.04 6.44 7.14
C ASP A 47 18.91 7.33 6.23
N GLU A 48 19.10 8.61 6.60
CA GLU A 48 19.87 9.58 5.79
C GLU A 48 21.33 9.15 5.55
N ASP A 49 21.90 8.38 6.48
CA ASP A 49 23.25 7.81 6.40
C ASP A 49 23.31 6.48 5.59
N GLY A 50 22.19 6.02 5.05
CA GLY A 50 22.10 4.79 4.26
C GLY A 50 22.02 3.50 5.09
N LYS A 51 21.92 3.61 6.42
CA LYS A 51 21.71 2.46 7.30
C LYS A 51 20.31 1.87 7.09
N ILE A 52 20.24 0.55 6.94
CA ILE A 52 18.99 -0.20 6.82
C ILE A 52 18.63 -0.77 8.20
N ASP A 53 17.41 -0.51 8.64
CA ASP A 53 16.83 -1.13 9.84
C ASP A 53 15.41 -1.65 9.54
N THR A 54 14.92 -2.55 10.35
CA THR A 54 13.55 -3.07 10.27
C THR A 54 12.54 -1.99 10.64
N ALA A 55 11.60 -1.72 9.73
CA ALA A 55 10.46 -0.89 10.03
C ALA A 55 9.39 -1.71 10.78
N PHE A 56 8.53 -1.01 11.55
CA PHE A 56 7.39 -1.61 12.24
C PHE A 56 7.75 -2.79 13.16
N ASP A 57 8.88 -2.69 13.89
CA ASP A 57 9.37 -3.73 14.81
C ASP A 57 9.72 -5.06 14.11
N GLY A 58 9.92 -5.03 12.78
CA GLY A 58 10.14 -6.23 11.97
C GLY A 58 8.88 -7.09 11.79
N ALA A 59 7.70 -6.60 12.20
CA ALA A 59 6.46 -7.34 12.04
C ALA A 59 6.01 -7.37 10.56
N PRO A 60 5.56 -8.54 10.05
CA PRO A 60 5.03 -8.61 8.69
C PRO A 60 3.72 -7.82 8.58
N LEU A 61 3.61 -7.01 7.53
CA LEU A 61 2.42 -6.24 7.20
C LEU A 61 1.99 -6.56 5.77
N PHE A 62 0.68 -6.56 5.55
CA PHE A 62 0.09 -6.58 4.22
C PHE A 62 0.08 -5.17 3.66
N ALA A 63 0.57 -5.01 2.43
CA ALA A 63 0.45 -3.78 1.67
C ALA A 63 -0.61 -3.90 0.57
N VAL A 64 -1.47 -2.88 0.47
CA VAL A 64 -2.42 -2.75 -0.63
C VAL A 64 -2.27 -1.35 -1.22
N THR A 65 -1.86 -1.28 -2.48
CA THR A 65 -1.68 -0.02 -3.18
C THR A 65 -2.88 0.27 -4.08
N PHE A 66 -3.31 1.52 -4.06
CA PHE A 66 -4.37 2.06 -4.90
C PHE A 66 -3.81 3.22 -5.72
N VAL A 67 -4.03 3.19 -7.03
CA VAL A 67 -3.57 4.20 -7.97
C VAL A 67 -4.79 4.91 -8.56
N LYS A 68 -4.77 6.24 -8.54
CA LYS A 68 -5.81 7.09 -9.12
C LYS A 68 -5.81 6.88 -10.63
N ARG A 69 -6.99 6.67 -11.22
CA ARG A 69 -7.15 6.67 -12.66
C ARG A 69 -6.91 8.10 -13.15
N GLU A 70 -5.95 8.27 -14.03
CA GLU A 70 -5.87 9.45 -14.90
C GLU A 70 -7.06 9.33 -15.85
N ASP A 71 -7.91 10.35 -15.88
CA ASP A 71 -9.05 10.45 -16.81
C ASP A 71 -8.55 10.84 -18.22
#